data_AF-A0A7Y3MY07-F1
#
_entry.id   AF-A0A7Y3MY07-F1
#
_cell.length_a   1.000
_cell.length_b   1.000
_cell.length_c   1.000
_cell.angle_alpha   90.00
_cell.angle_beta   90.00
_cell.angle_gamma   90.00
#
_symmetry.space_group_name_H-M   'P 1'
#
loop_
_entity.id
_entity.type
_entity.pdbx_description
1 polymer ?
#
loop_
_entity_poly.entity_id
_entity_poly.type
_entity_poly.pdbx_seq_one_letter_code
_entity_poly.pdbx_strand_id
1 'polypeptide(L)'
;MRGLDRSGRVVLSVAAVLAALTTVAWRQSSARGTMKALTDLERQIELARDEREDLARKLMVMEGRNWILEEAERRLRLRSPREAELQFLPGVGP
;
A
#
# COMPACT_ATOMS: atom_id res chain seq x y z
N MET A 1 -61.79 -22.97 23.32
CA MET A 1 -60.48 -22.28 23.46
C MET A 1 -59.37 -22.86 22.55
N ARG A 2 -59.66 -23.45 21.38
CA ARG A 2 -58.64 -24.06 20.49
C ARG A 2 -57.93 -23.10 19.51
N GLY A 3 -58.41 -21.85 19.38
CA GLY A 3 -57.82 -20.85 18.48
C GLY A 3 -56.53 -20.20 19.00
N LEU A 4 -56.39 -20.10 20.33
CA LEU A 4 -55.20 -19.46 20.95
C LEU A 4 -53.92 -20.26 20.70
N ASP A 5 -53.98 -21.60 20.64
CA ASP A 5 -52.79 -22.43 20.40
C ASP A 5 -52.21 -22.25 18.99
N ARG A 6 -53.07 -22.02 17.99
CA ARG A 6 -52.62 -21.80 16.61
C ARG A 6 -51.99 -20.43 16.45
N SER A 7 -52.63 -19.38 16.97
CA SER A 7 -52.06 -18.03 16.95
C SER A 7 -50.77 -17.93 17.76
N GLY A 8 -50.72 -18.57 18.93
CA GLY A 8 -49.50 -18.61 19.76
C GLY A 8 -48.32 -19.28 19.03
N ARG A 9 -48.57 -20.40 18.35
CA ARG A 9 -47.54 -21.07 17.52
C ARG A 9 -47.09 -20.22 16.34
N VAL A 10 -48.01 -19.51 15.68
CA VAL A 10 -47.67 -18.59 14.59
C VAL A 10 -46.78 -17.46 15.10
N VAL A 11 -47.16 -16.81 16.21
CA VAL A 11 -46.36 -15.75 16.83
C VAL A 11 -44.96 -16.24 17.22
N LEU A 12 -44.86 -17.42 17.83
CA LEU A 12 -43.58 -18.05 18.17
C LEU A 12 -42.73 -18.34 16.93
N SER A 13 -43.32 -18.87 15.86
CA SER A 13 -42.60 -19.15 14.62
C SER A 13 -42.07 -17.88 13.96
N VAL A 14 -42.87 -16.81 13.95
CA VAL A 14 -42.46 -15.50 13.42
C VAL A 14 -41.36 -14.90 14.30
N ALA A 15 -41.50 -14.96 15.62
CA ALA A 15 -40.48 -14.48 16.54
C ALA A 15 -39.15 -15.23 16.37
N ALA A 16 -39.19 -16.54 16.18
CA ALA A 16 -37.99 -17.35 15.92
C ALA A 16 -37.31 -16.97 14.60
N VAL A 17 -38.09 -16.76 13.53
CA VAL A 17 -37.56 -16.29 12.24
C VAL A 17 -36.94 -14.92 12.37
N LEU A 18 -37.60 -13.98 13.04
CA LEU A 18 -37.06 -12.63 13.26
C LEU A 18 -35.76 -12.67 14.06
N ALA A 19 -35.70 -13.46 15.14
CA ALA A 19 -34.48 -13.62 15.94
C ALA A 19 -33.31 -14.20 15.12
N ALA A 20 -33.59 -15.19 14.27
CA ALA A 20 -32.60 -15.75 13.36
C ALA A 20 -32.10 -14.71 12.35
N LEU A 21 -33.01 -13.95 11.74
CA LEU A 21 -32.66 -12.88 10.78
C LEU A 21 -31.85 -11.76 11.42
N THR A 22 -32.21 -11.31 12.62
CA THR A 22 -31.45 -10.29 13.36
C THR A 22 -30.03 -10.77 13.66
N THR A 23 -29.88 -12.04 14.08
CA THR A 23 -28.57 -12.63 14.36
C THR A 23 -27.70 -12.71 13.11
N VAL A 24 -28.27 -13.12 11.97
CA VAL A 24 -27.57 -13.15 10.68
C VAL A 24 -27.19 -11.75 10.23
N ALA A 25 -28.10 -10.79 10.33
CA ALA A 25 -27.84 -9.39 9.97
C ALA A 25 -26.69 -8.80 10.82
N TRP A 26 -26.64 -9.11 12.11
CA TRP A 26 -25.55 -8.68 12.99
C TRP A 26 -24.21 -9.29 12.58
N ARG A 27 -24.15 -10.61 12.31
CA ARG A 27 -22.93 -11.27 11.80
C ARG A 27 -22.49 -10.70 10.45
N GLN A 28 -23.43 -10.45 9.54
CA GLN A 28 -23.13 -9.87 8.23
C GLN A 28 -22.61 -8.44 8.35
N SER A 29 -23.14 -7.65 9.29
CA SER A 29 -22.64 -6.29 9.57
C SER A 29 -21.19 -6.31 10.03
N SER A 30 -20.85 -7.20 10.99
CA SER A 30 -19.48 -7.36 11.47
C SER A 30 -18.53 -7.83 10.37
N ALA A 31 -18.95 -8.79 9.53
CA ALA A 31 -18.15 -9.29 8.42
C ALA A 31 -17.87 -8.20 7.35
N ARG A 32 -18.85 -7.32 7.09
CA ARG A 32 -18.64 -6.17 6.20
C ARG A 32 -17.67 -5.15 6.79
N GLY A 33 -17.72 -4.92 8.10
CA GLY A 33 -16.76 -4.07 8.79
C GLY A 33 -15.33 -4.57 8.67
N THR A 34 -15.11 -5.86 8.90
CA THR A 34 -13.78 -6.48 8.78
C THR A 34 -13.27 -6.50 7.35
N MET A 35 -14.13 -6.79 6.37
CA MET A 35 -13.74 -6.73 4.95
C MET A 35 -13.36 -5.31 4.52
N LYS A 36 -14.12 -4.29 4.97
CA LYS A 36 -13.78 -2.90 4.69
C LYS A 36 -12.42 -2.49 5.28
N ALA A 37 -12.14 -2.91 6.51
CA ALA A 37 -10.84 -2.65 7.14
C ALA A 37 -9.70 -3.35 6.40
N LEU A 38 -9.91 -4.57 5.92
CA LEU A 38 -8.93 -5.29 5.10
C LEU A 38 -8.64 -4.56 3.79
N THR A 39 -9.69 -4.16 3.05
CA THR A 39 -9.53 -3.42 1.79
C THR A 39 -8.82 -2.08 1.99
N ASP A 40 -9.11 -1.37 3.08
CA ASP A 40 -8.43 -0.11 3.39
C ASP A 40 -6.94 -0.35 3.69
N LEU A 41 -6.62 -1.41 4.43
CA LEU A 41 -5.24 -1.79 4.72
C LEU A 41 -4.47 -2.21 3.45
N GLU A 42 -5.09 -3.00 2.57
CA GLU A 42 -4.50 -3.38 1.28
C GLU A 42 -4.16 -2.14 0.44
N ARG A 43 -5.08 -1.17 0.39
CA ARG A 43 -4.86 0.10 -0.32
C ARG A 43 -3.71 0.91 0.28
N GLN A 44 -3.61 0.97 1.60
CA GLN A 44 -2.49 1.65 2.27
C GLN A 44 -1.15 0.99 1.95
N ILE A 45 -1.12 -0.35 1.89
CA ILE A 45 0.09 -1.11 1.52
C ILE A 45 0.49 -0.83 0.07
N GLU A 46 -0.47 -0.79 -0.85
CA GLU A 46 -0.20 -0.46 -2.26
C GLU A 46 0.39 0.94 -2.40
N LEU A 47 -0.22 1.95 -1.77
CA LEU A 47 0.29 3.32 -1.79
C LEU A 47 1.72 3.41 -1.22
N ALA A 48 1.98 2.73 -0.10
CA ALA A 48 3.31 2.71 0.50
C ALA A 48 4.36 1.99 -0.37
N ARG A 49 3.95 0.97 -1.13
CA ARG A 49 4.83 0.28 -2.09
C ARG A 49 5.18 1.19 -3.26
N ASP A 50 4.21 1.91 -3.81
CA ASP A 50 4.43 2.87 -4.89
C ASP A 50 5.38 3.99 -4.45
N GLU A 51 5.18 4.54 -3.26
CA GLU A 51 6.06 5.57 -2.69
C GLU A 51 7.48 5.03 -2.50
N ARG A 52 7.62 3.80 -2.00
CA ARG A 52 8.93 3.15 -1.85
C ARG A 52 9.63 2.95 -3.20
N GLU A 53 8.89 2.57 -4.25
CA GLU A 53 9.48 2.40 -5.58
C GLU A 53 9.94 3.74 -6.18
N ASP A 54 9.14 4.79 -6.03
CA ASP A 54 9.51 6.14 -6.48
C ASP A 54 10.76 6.66 -5.75
N LEU A 55 10.84 6.45 -4.43
CA LEU A 55 12.03 6.79 -3.65
C LEU A 55 13.26 5.99 -4.08
N ALA A 56 13.12 4.68 -4.33
CA ALA A 56 14.21 3.85 -4.81
C ALA A 56 14.72 4.33 -6.18
N ARG A 57 13.80 4.71 -7.08
CA ARG A 57 14.14 5.28 -8.39
C ARG A 57 14.88 6.60 -8.26
N LYS A 58 14.44 7.49 -7.37
CA LYS A 58 15.13 8.76 -7.07
C LYS A 58 16.51 8.53 -6.49
N LEU A 59 16.66 7.58 -5.57
CA LEU A 59 17.95 7.21 -4.99
C LEU A 59 18.92 6.73 -6.07
N MET A 60 18.47 5.84 -6.96
CA MET A 60 19.27 5.33 -8.08
C MET A 60 19.75 6.46 -9.01
N VAL A 61 18.90 7.45 -9.27
CA VAL A 61 19.29 8.63 -10.05
C VAL A 61 20.37 9.44 -9.30
N MET A 62 20.20 9.67 -8.00
CA MET A 62 21.13 10.47 -7.17
C MET A 62 22.48 9.76 -6.94
N GLU A 63 22.49 8.44 -6.78
CA GLU A 63 23.70 7.63 -6.67
C GLU A 63 24.43 7.48 -8.01
N GLY A 64 23.74 7.75 -9.12
CA GLY A 64 24.32 7.71 -10.45
C GLY A 64 25.50 8.69 -10.57
N ARG A 65 26.69 8.16 -10.93
CA ARG A 65 27.89 8.98 -11.22
C ARG A 65 27.59 10.13 -12.20
N ASN A 66 26.67 9.91 -13.15
CA ASN A 66 26.21 10.94 -14.08
C ASN A 66 25.50 12.10 -13.38
N TRP A 67 24.64 11.85 -12.39
CA TRP A 67 23.96 12.92 -11.66
C TRP A 67 24.97 13.78 -10.87
N ILE A 68 25.94 13.13 -10.22
CA ILE A 68 27.02 13.83 -9.51
C ILE A 68 27.84 14.70 -10.48
N LEU A 69 28.19 14.16 -11.65
CA LEU A 69 28.95 14.89 -12.68
C LEU A 69 28.13 16.06 -13.24
N GLU A 70 26.85 15.88 -13.56
CA GLU A 70 25.97 16.94 -14.02
C GLU A 70 25.80 18.05 -12.97
N GLU A 71 25.64 17.68 -11.69
CA GLU A 71 25.47 18.66 -10.63
C GLU A 71 26.77 19.43 -10.34
N ALA A 72 27.93 18.75 -10.42
CA ALA A 72 29.24 19.38 -10.34
C ALA A 72 29.50 20.32 -11.53
N GLU A 73 29.06 19.96 -12.74
CA GLU A 73 29.12 20.83 -13.91
C GLU A 73 28.21 22.05 -13.73
N ARG A 74 26.96 21.87 -13.29
CA ARG A 74 26.01 22.97 -13.07
C ARG A 74 26.48 23.95 -11.99
N ARG A 75 26.93 23.45 -10.83
CA ARG A 75 27.27 24.30 -9.67
C ARG A 75 28.69 24.83 -9.68
N LEU A 76 29.64 24.00 -10.11
CA LEU A 76 31.07 24.29 -9.99
C LEU A 76 31.74 24.50 -11.36
N ARG A 77 30.99 24.39 -12.47
CA ARG A 77 31.53 24.40 -13.85
C ARG A 77 32.65 23.37 -14.05
N LEU A 78 32.63 22.29 -13.27
CA LEU A 78 33.57 21.19 -13.39
C LEU A 78 33.06 20.22 -14.47
N ARG A 79 33.84 20.07 -15.54
CA ARG A 79 33.57 19.07 -16.60
C ARG A 79 34.45 17.84 -16.41
N SER A 80 34.02 16.70 -16.96
CA SER A 80 34.90 15.52 -17.00
C SER A 80 36.19 15.85 -17.76
N PRO A 81 37.38 15.54 -17.19
CA PRO A 81 38.65 15.78 -17.86
C PRO A 81 38.76 14.95 -19.13
N ARG A 82 39.34 15.54 -20.18
CA ARG A 82 39.66 14.81 -21.42
C ARG A 82 40.86 13.90 -21.18
N GLU A 83 41.04 12.86 -21.99
CA GLU A 83 42.18 11.94 -21.87
C GLU A 83 43.54 12.65 -21.83
N ALA A 84 43.68 13.74 -22.59
CA ALA A 84 44.89 14.57 -22.61
C ALA A 84 45.14 15.38 -21.31
N GLU A 85 44.13 15.51 -20.45
CA GLU A 85 44.21 16.21 -19.16
C GLU A 85 44.46 15.24 -17.99
N LEU A 86 44.39 13.91 -18.23
CA LEU A 86 44.62 12.89 -17.22
C LEU A 86 46.13 12.67 -17.03
N GLN A 87 46.61 12.95 -15.82
CA GLN A 87 48.00 12.69 -15.44
C GLN A 87 48.06 11.45 -14.55
N PHE A 88 48.62 10.36 -15.07
CA PHE A 88 48.78 9.12 -14.33
C PHE A 88 50.04 9.20 -13.46
N LEU A 89 49.86 9.05 -12.15
CA LEU A 89 50.97 9.02 -11.21
C LEU A 89 51.75 7.69 -11.37
N PRO A 90 53.09 7.72 -11.32
CA PRO A 90 53.90 6.52 -11.50
C PRO A 90 53.60 5.50 -10.38
N GLY A 91 53.30 4.26 -10.79
CA GLY A 91 53.07 3.12 -9.88
C GLY A 91 51.61 2.70 -9.70
N VAL A 92 50.64 3.45 -10.24
CA VAL A 92 49.23 3.03 -10.29
C VAL A 92 48.85 2.89 -11.76
N GLY A 93 48.90 1.65 -12.25
CA GLY A 93 48.39 1.29 -13.57
C GLY A 93 46.86 1.40 -13.63
N PRO A 94 46.26 1.25 -14.83
CA PRO A 94 44.81 1.45 -15.04
C PRO A 94 43.94 0.59 -14.12
#